data_AF-A0A6G9QPV5-F1
#
_entry.id   AF-A0A6G9QPV5-F1
#
_cell.length_a   1.000
_cell.length_b   1.000
_cell.length_c   1.000
_cell.angle_alpha   90.00
_cell.angle_beta   90.00
_cell.angle_gamma   90.00
#
_symmetry.space_group_name_H-M   'P 1'
#
loop_
_entity.id
_entity.type
_entity.pdbx_description
1 polymer ?
#
loop_
_entity_poly.entity_id
_entity_poly.type
_entity_poly.pdbx_seq_one_letter_code
_entity_poly.pdbx_strand_id
1 'polypeptide(L)'
;MLSMHNEVAFSDFDDAAKMIDDLMTPSSVGQVTNQTSDIEQVSEQDIDAILARRDKIVFYILSDAQLRRSENRANLAMKLNVSIAVLMKDLKALTHPDVWRGHKNRLKEQLIFSQRQAELLLENRKNEVTGLVLKFKPFTAHSIIDLTERFRCTPSAILQDINQLKCPKYWYTHHIAGNHSVVKKASAALKFARIHLTY
;
A
#
# COMPACT_ATOMS: atom_id res chain seq x y z
N MET A 1 -11.39 -3.60 6.90
CA MET A 1 -11.75 -2.83 5.69
C MET A 1 -11.17 -1.43 5.84
N LEU A 2 -9.99 -1.18 5.28
CA LEU A 2 -9.48 0.18 5.08
C LEU A 2 -9.84 0.57 3.65
N SER A 3 -11.04 1.10 3.47
CA SER A 3 -11.33 1.93 2.30
C SER A 3 -10.59 3.24 2.54
N MET A 4 -9.40 3.38 1.95
CA MET A 4 -8.71 4.65 1.86
C MET A 4 -8.71 5.07 0.40
N HIS A 5 -9.83 5.65 -0.04
CA HIS A 5 -9.77 6.75 -1.00
C HIS A 5 -9.19 7.97 -0.28
N ASN A 6 -7.91 7.90 0.07
CA ASN A 6 -7.10 9.09 0.26
C ASN A 6 -6.22 9.14 -0.99
N GLU A 7 -6.64 9.93 -1.97
CA GLU A 7 -5.67 10.60 -2.81
C GLU A 7 -4.78 11.39 -1.85
N VAL A 8 -3.63 10.82 -1.49
CA VAL A 8 -2.60 11.54 -0.75
C VAL A 8 -2.14 12.61 -1.73
N ALA A 9 -2.73 13.81 -1.63
CA ALA A 9 -2.21 15.00 -2.25
C ALA A 9 -0.84 15.23 -1.61
N PHE A 10 0.21 14.76 -2.30
CA PHE A 10 1.57 14.89 -1.82
C PHE A 10 1.92 16.38 -1.79
N SER A 11 1.93 16.99 -0.61
CA SER A 11 2.29 18.40 -0.44
C SER A 11 3.60 18.75 -1.15
N ASP A 12 3.71 20.01 -1.55
CA ASP A 12 4.87 20.51 -2.27
C ASP A 12 6.09 20.57 -1.35
N PHE A 13 7.26 20.30 -1.94
CA PHE A 13 8.54 20.25 -1.24
C PHE A 13 8.79 21.52 -0.43
N ASP A 14 8.37 22.68 -0.93
CA ASP A 14 8.63 23.97 -0.29
C ASP A 14 7.97 24.09 1.09
N ASP A 15 6.77 23.51 1.29
CA ASP A 15 6.11 23.50 2.59
C ASP A 15 6.79 22.56 3.58
N ALA A 16 7.22 21.39 3.11
CA ALA A 16 7.94 20.42 3.92
C ALA A 16 9.36 20.91 4.27
N ALA A 17 10.07 21.47 3.29
CA ALA A 17 11.40 22.04 3.46
C ALA A 17 11.36 23.23 4.40
N LYS A 18 10.41 24.16 4.24
CA LYS A 18 10.22 25.29 5.16
C LYS A 18 9.86 24.83 6.57
N MET A 19 8.99 23.83 6.72
CA MET A 19 8.69 23.25 8.04
C MET A 19 9.95 22.67 8.70
N ILE A 20 10.80 21.97 7.95
CA ILE A 20 12.03 21.39 8.47
C ILE A 20 13.09 22.46 8.74
N ASP A 21 13.16 23.51 7.92
CA ASP A 21 14.12 24.60 8.09
C ASP A 21 13.76 25.45 9.32
N ASP A 22 12.48 25.80 9.49
CA ASP A 22 11.94 26.44 10.69
C ASP A 22 12.27 25.63 11.96
N LEU A 23 12.29 24.30 11.86
CA LEU A 23 12.65 23.36 12.94
C LEU A 23 14.15 23.35 13.28
N MET A 24 15.02 23.72 12.33
CA MET A 24 16.48 23.67 12.47
C MET A 24 17.09 25.00 12.89
N THR A 25 16.33 26.10 12.88
CA THR A 25 16.82 27.40 13.31
C THR A 25 17.08 27.41 14.83
N PRO A 26 18.34 27.60 15.27
CA PRO A 26 18.60 27.81 16.68
C PRO A 26 18.19 29.25 17.04
N SER A 27 17.32 29.42 18.03
CA SER A 27 17.38 30.66 18.80
C SER A 27 18.73 30.67 19.52
N SER A 28 19.56 31.64 19.15
CA SER A 28 20.89 32.00 19.67
C SER A 28 22.14 31.42 18.99
N VAL A 29 23.10 32.33 18.81
CA VAL A 29 24.34 32.29 18.02
C VAL A 29 25.45 31.52 18.75
N GLY A 30 26.26 30.75 18.01
CA GLY A 30 27.56 30.22 18.48
C GLY A 30 28.41 29.67 17.34
N GLN A 31 29.67 30.12 17.24
CA GLN A 31 30.59 29.97 16.11
C GLN A 31 31.18 28.56 15.87
N VAL A 32 31.38 28.28 14.57
CA VAL A 32 32.42 27.51 13.84
C VAL A 32 33.46 26.69 14.63
N THR A 33 33.64 25.41 14.26
CA THR A 33 34.93 24.87 13.79
C THR A 33 34.73 23.68 12.85
N ASN A 34 35.48 23.71 11.73
CA ASN A 34 35.66 22.60 10.80
C ASN A 34 36.45 21.47 11.50
N GLN A 35 35.93 20.25 11.46
CA GLN A 35 36.73 19.04 11.62
C GLN A 35 36.34 18.05 10.52
N THR A 36 37.25 17.90 9.56
CA THR A 36 37.37 16.79 8.63
C THR A 36 37.91 15.59 9.41
N SER A 37 37.10 14.56 9.62
CA SER A 37 37.59 13.24 10.03
C SER A 37 36.52 12.16 9.84
N ASP A 38 37.02 11.03 9.33
CA ASP A 38 36.45 9.68 9.36
C ASP A 38 35.31 9.38 8.38
N ILE A 39 35.70 8.95 7.18
CA ILE A 39 34.86 8.09 6.35
C ILE A 39 34.83 6.73 7.04
N GLU A 40 34.02 6.61 8.10
CA GLU A 40 33.51 5.33 8.56
C GLU A 40 32.87 4.65 7.34
N GLN A 41 33.38 3.47 6.98
CA GLN A 41 32.73 2.61 6.00
C GLN A 41 31.38 2.19 6.59
N VAL A 42 30.36 2.99 6.31
CA VAL A 42 28.97 2.69 6.64
C VAL A 42 28.64 1.37 5.95
N SER A 43 28.29 0.34 6.74
CA SER A 43 27.96 -0.96 6.16
C SER A 43 26.73 -0.83 5.26
N GLU A 44 26.62 -1.66 4.21
CA GLU A 44 25.45 -1.63 3.31
C GLU A 44 24.13 -1.79 4.08
N GLN A 45 24.13 -2.58 5.16
CA GLN A 45 22.98 -2.77 6.04
C GLN A 45 22.59 -1.49 6.80
N ASP A 46 23.58 -0.66 7.18
CA ASP A 46 23.33 0.63 7.81
C ASP A 46 22.74 1.63 6.82
N ILE A 47 23.17 1.59 5.55
CA ILE A 47 22.63 2.43 4.48
C ILE A 47 21.15 2.10 4.25
N ASP A 48 20.79 0.83 4.10
CA ASP A 48 19.40 0.41 3.90
C ASP A 48 18.50 0.78 5.09
N ALA A 49 19.01 0.63 6.31
CA ALA A 49 18.28 1.04 7.52
C ALA A 49 18.05 2.56 7.58
N ILE A 50 19.04 3.36 7.19
CA ILE A 50 18.91 4.82 7.08
C ILE A 50 17.87 5.18 6.00
N LEU A 51 17.92 4.54 4.84
CA LEU A 51 17.00 4.81 3.73
C LEU A 51 15.56 4.49 4.11
N ALA A 52 15.32 3.30 4.67
CA ALA A 52 13.99 2.88 5.13
C ALA A 52 13.45 3.77 6.25
N ARG A 53 14.33 4.26 7.14
CA ARG A 53 13.94 5.21 8.19
C ARG A 53 13.53 6.56 7.60
N ARG A 54 14.28 7.08 6.63
CA ARG A 54 13.95 8.34 5.94
C ARG A 54 12.67 8.26 5.13
N ASP A 55 12.42 7.13 4.46
CA ASP A 55 11.13 6.87 3.79
C ASP A 55 9.97 6.99 4.79
N LYS A 56 10.09 6.42 5.99
CA LYS A 56 9.06 6.55 7.05
C LYS A 56 8.89 7.99 7.53
N ILE A 57 9.97 8.76 7.65
CA ILE A 57 9.90 10.18 8.03
C ILE A 57 9.14 10.98 6.96
N VAL A 58 9.50 10.80 5.68
CA VAL A 58 8.83 11.48 4.56
C VAL A 58 7.35 11.10 4.50
N PHE A 59 7.01 9.81 4.66
CA PHE A 59 5.62 9.37 4.75
C PHE A 59 4.85 10.07 5.88
N TYR A 60 5.47 10.20 7.06
CA TYR A 60 4.85 10.87 8.21
C TYR A 60 4.59 12.36 7.94
N ILE A 61 5.54 13.05 7.31
CA ILE A 61 5.40 14.46 6.91
C ILE A 61 4.27 14.63 5.89
N LEU A 62 4.23 13.78 4.86
CA LEU A 62 3.18 13.82 3.83
C LEU A 62 1.79 13.46 4.35
N SER A 63 1.71 12.74 5.47
CA SER A 63 0.46 12.38 6.14
C SER A 63 -0.06 13.49 7.08
N ASP A 64 0.41 14.73 6.90
CA ASP A 64 0.06 15.91 7.70
C ASP A 64 0.43 15.82 9.19
N ALA A 65 1.50 15.09 9.51
CA ALA A 65 2.00 15.07 10.88
C ALA A 65 2.79 16.33 11.21
N GLN A 66 2.30 17.13 12.16
CA GLN A 66 2.99 18.34 12.62
C GLN A 66 4.23 18.02 13.44
N LEU A 67 5.39 17.89 12.80
CA LEU A 67 6.68 17.69 13.48
C LEU A 67 7.20 18.93 14.21
N ARG A 68 6.50 20.07 14.13
CA ARG A 68 6.79 21.32 14.85
C ARG A 68 6.79 21.15 16.37
N ARG A 69 5.93 20.29 16.92
CA ARG A 69 5.85 20.03 18.37
C ARG A 69 6.92 19.03 18.80
N SER A 70 7.63 19.32 19.90
CA SER A 70 8.67 18.45 20.48
C SER A 70 8.14 17.06 20.81
N GLU A 71 6.92 16.98 21.34
CA GLU A 71 6.23 15.72 21.65
C GLU A 71 6.05 14.83 20.41
N ASN A 72 5.67 15.43 19.27
CA ASN A 72 5.49 14.69 18.02
C ASN A 72 6.83 14.14 17.49
N ARG A 73 7.93 14.87 17.70
CA ARG A 73 9.28 14.38 17.37
C ARG A 73 9.73 13.26 18.30
N ALA A 74 9.50 13.39 19.61
CA ALA A 74 9.81 12.34 20.59
C ALA A 74 9.01 11.06 20.28
N ASN A 75 7.71 11.20 19.97
CA ASN A 75 6.86 10.08 19.57
C ASN A 75 7.33 9.43 18.27
N LEU A 76 7.74 10.21 17.27
CA LEU A 76 8.27 9.67 16.02
C LEU A 76 9.61 8.95 16.24
N ALA A 77 10.52 9.54 17.03
CA ALA A 77 11.79 8.92 17.39
C ALA A 77 11.58 7.56 18.10
N MET A 78 10.62 7.50 19.03
CA MET A 78 10.23 6.26 19.71
C MET A 78 9.65 5.23 18.73
N LYS A 79 8.74 5.63 17.84
CA LYS A 79 8.17 4.72 16.81
C LYS A 79 9.24 4.16 15.85
N LEU A 80 10.27 4.95 15.57
CA LEU A 80 11.38 4.56 14.70
C LEU A 80 12.51 3.86 15.45
N ASN A 81 12.40 3.72 16.78
CA ASN A 81 13.44 3.16 17.66
C ASN A 81 14.82 3.83 17.45
N VAL A 82 14.84 5.17 17.41
CA VAL A 82 16.07 5.96 17.27
C VAL A 82 16.10 7.11 18.28
N SER A 83 17.30 7.64 18.56
CA SER A 83 17.43 8.85 19.36
C SER A 83 16.89 10.07 18.62
N ILE A 84 16.48 11.10 19.37
CA ILE A 84 16.05 12.39 18.80
C ILE A 84 17.18 13.01 17.96
N ALA A 85 18.43 12.86 18.39
CA ALA A 85 19.58 13.37 17.63
C ALA A 85 19.69 12.73 16.23
N VAL A 86 19.47 11.41 16.12
CA VAL A 86 19.45 10.71 14.84
C VAL A 86 18.28 11.16 13.97
N LEU A 87 17.08 11.30 14.57
CA LEU A 87 15.92 11.82 13.85
C LEU A 87 16.18 13.22 13.28
N MET A 88 16.80 14.12 14.05
CA MET A 88 17.15 15.47 13.60
C MET A 88 18.20 15.45 12.49
N LYS A 89 19.19 14.55 12.54
CA LYS A 89 20.17 14.36 11.46
C LYS A 89 19.46 13.96 10.15
N ASP A 90 18.49 13.06 10.21
CA ASP A 90 17.74 12.64 9.02
C ASP A 90 16.79 13.72 8.50
N LEU A 91 16.11 14.44 9.39
CA LEU A 91 15.31 15.61 8.99
C LEU A 91 16.19 16.65 8.28
N LYS A 92 17.40 16.92 8.79
CA LYS A 92 18.34 17.83 8.14
C LYS A 92 18.78 17.34 6.77
N ALA A 93 19.01 16.04 6.59
CA ALA A 93 19.33 15.50 5.27
C ALA A 93 18.16 15.65 4.28
N LEU A 94 16.92 15.58 4.77
CA LEU A 94 15.70 15.72 3.98
C LEU A 94 15.37 17.17 3.57
N THR A 95 16.09 18.18 4.05
CA THR A 95 15.98 19.55 3.50
C THR A 95 16.62 19.68 2.12
N HIS A 96 17.49 18.74 1.74
CA HIS A 96 18.08 18.71 0.41
C HIS A 96 17.04 18.25 -0.63
N PRO A 97 16.78 19.04 -1.70
CA PRO A 97 15.74 18.73 -2.68
C PRO A 97 15.87 17.36 -3.34
N ASP A 98 17.10 16.95 -3.66
CA ASP A 98 17.35 15.68 -4.34
C ASP A 98 17.14 14.47 -3.43
N VAL A 99 17.51 14.59 -2.15
CA VAL A 99 17.28 13.56 -1.13
C VAL A 99 15.78 13.40 -0.89
N TRP A 100 15.06 14.52 -0.71
CA TRP A 100 13.61 14.51 -0.57
C TRP A 100 12.92 13.88 -1.78
N ARG A 101 13.27 14.33 -3.01
CA ARG A 101 12.68 13.81 -4.25
C ARG A 101 12.92 12.31 -4.40
N GLY A 102 14.13 11.83 -4.06
CA GLY A 102 14.47 10.41 -4.08
C GLY A 102 13.58 9.58 -3.17
N HIS A 103 13.40 10.00 -1.92
CA HIS A 103 12.52 9.30 -0.96
C HIS A 103 11.04 9.41 -1.32
N LYS A 104 10.57 10.57 -1.78
CA LYS A 104 9.18 10.77 -2.27
C LYS A 104 8.87 9.84 -3.45
N ASN A 105 9.77 9.73 -4.42
CA ASN A 105 9.61 8.84 -5.56
C ASN A 105 9.59 7.36 -5.14
N ARG A 106 10.50 6.95 -4.24
CA ARG A 106 10.55 5.59 -3.72
C ARG A 106 9.25 5.19 -3.02
N LEU A 107 8.70 6.09 -2.18
CA LEU A 107 7.39 5.88 -1.54
C LEU A 107 6.25 5.76 -2.55
N LYS A 108 6.26 6.59 -3.60
CA LYS A 108 5.28 6.51 -4.69
C LYS A 108 5.36 5.17 -5.42
N GLU A 109 6.57 4.71 -5.72
CA GLU A 109 6.80 3.41 -6.36
C GLU A 109 6.35 2.24 -5.46
N GLN A 110 6.67 2.29 -4.16
CA GLN A 110 6.20 1.29 -3.19
C GLN A 110 4.66 1.26 -3.11
N LEU A 111 4.01 2.43 -3.12
CA LEU A 111 2.55 2.52 -3.14
C LEU A 111 1.98 1.90 -4.41
N ILE A 112 2.48 2.28 -5.58
CA ILE A 112 2.06 1.71 -6.88
C ILE A 112 2.26 0.20 -6.89
N PHE A 113 3.41 -0.29 -6.39
CA PHE A 113 3.69 -1.71 -6.32
C PHE A 113 2.70 -2.45 -5.40
N SER A 114 2.41 -1.89 -4.23
CA SER A 114 1.44 -2.46 -3.28
C SER A 114 0.02 -2.52 -3.87
N GLN A 115 -0.39 -1.48 -4.61
CA GLN A 115 -1.67 -1.44 -5.31
C GLN A 115 -1.74 -2.53 -6.38
N ARG A 116 -0.71 -2.66 -7.21
CA ARG A 116 -0.63 -3.73 -8.22
C ARG A 116 -0.69 -5.12 -7.61
N GLN A 117 -0.02 -5.34 -6.46
CA GLN A 117 -0.14 -6.61 -5.75
C GLN A 117 -1.56 -6.88 -5.24
N ALA A 118 -2.23 -5.87 -4.71
CA ALA A 118 -3.61 -5.99 -4.25
C ALA A 118 -4.57 -6.31 -5.40
N GLU A 119 -4.40 -5.64 -6.54
CA GLU A 119 -5.15 -5.90 -7.78
C GLU A 119 -4.92 -7.32 -8.28
N LEU A 120 -3.66 -7.77 -8.32
CA LEU A 120 -3.32 -9.13 -8.73
C LEU A 120 -3.93 -10.19 -7.81
N LEU A 121 -3.91 -9.98 -6.49
CA LEU A 121 -4.55 -10.88 -5.52
C LEU A 121 -6.07 -10.92 -5.73
N LEU A 122 -6.70 -9.77 -5.98
CA LEU A 122 -8.12 -9.68 -6.29
C LEU A 122 -8.49 -10.43 -7.58
N GLU A 123 -7.71 -10.24 -8.64
CA GLU A 123 -7.92 -10.92 -9.92
C GLU A 123 -7.76 -12.43 -9.76
N ASN A 124 -6.68 -12.88 -9.13
CA ASN A 124 -6.42 -14.30 -8.89
C ASN A 124 -7.53 -14.95 -8.05
N ARG A 125 -8.01 -14.25 -7.01
CA ARG A 125 -9.13 -14.70 -6.18
C ARG A 125 -10.40 -14.89 -7.01
N LYS A 126 -10.77 -13.89 -7.82
CA LYS A 126 -11.96 -13.95 -8.69
C LYS A 126 -11.86 -15.08 -9.71
N ASN A 127 -10.68 -15.27 -10.31
CA ASN A 127 -10.44 -16.34 -11.28
C ASN A 127 -10.55 -17.73 -10.63
N GLU A 128 -9.97 -17.91 -9.44
CA GLU A 128 -10.04 -19.17 -8.73
C GLU A 128 -11.48 -19.47 -8.26
N VAL A 129 -12.16 -18.51 -7.63
CA VAL A 129 -13.57 -18.66 -7.21
C VAL A 129 -14.47 -18.98 -8.41
N THR A 130 -14.32 -18.25 -9.52
CA THR A 130 -15.05 -18.52 -10.76
C THR A 130 -14.77 -19.93 -11.27
N GLY A 131 -13.51 -20.36 -11.29
CA GLY A 131 -13.12 -21.70 -11.68
C GLY A 131 -13.75 -22.80 -10.81
N LEU A 132 -13.85 -22.58 -9.50
CA LEU A 132 -14.47 -23.50 -8.55
C LEU A 132 -15.99 -23.58 -8.75
N VAL A 133 -16.67 -22.43 -8.90
CA VAL A 133 -18.11 -22.34 -9.17
C VAL A 133 -18.47 -23.01 -10.50
N LEU A 134 -17.69 -22.75 -11.57
CA LEU A 134 -17.91 -23.36 -12.88
C LEU A 134 -17.66 -24.88 -12.90
N LYS A 135 -16.85 -25.38 -11.96
CA LYS A 135 -16.64 -26.82 -11.72
C LYS A 135 -17.67 -27.41 -10.74
N PHE A 136 -18.61 -26.59 -10.25
CA PHE A 136 -19.63 -26.99 -9.27
C PHE A 136 -19.04 -27.58 -7.99
N LYS A 137 -17.88 -27.09 -7.55
CA LYS A 137 -17.28 -27.52 -6.29
C LYS A 137 -18.00 -26.89 -5.09
N PRO A 138 -18.44 -27.67 -4.08
CA PRO A 138 -19.12 -27.11 -2.92
C PRO A 138 -18.17 -26.20 -2.11
N PHE A 139 -18.69 -25.05 -1.65
CA PHE A 139 -17.96 -24.16 -0.74
C PHE A 139 -18.32 -24.52 0.71
N THR A 140 -17.49 -25.35 1.33
CA THR A 140 -17.56 -25.63 2.77
C THR A 140 -16.93 -24.49 3.57
N ALA A 141 -17.24 -24.40 4.86
CA ALA A 141 -16.60 -23.42 5.76
C ALA A 141 -15.06 -23.49 5.69
N HIS A 142 -14.50 -24.70 5.65
CA HIS A 142 -13.05 -24.90 5.53
C HIS A 142 -12.51 -24.35 4.21
N SER A 143 -13.15 -24.64 3.07
CA SER A 143 -12.70 -24.11 1.77
C SER A 143 -12.77 -22.58 1.69
N ILE A 144 -13.73 -21.96 2.38
CA ILE A 144 -13.82 -20.50 2.45
C ILE A 144 -12.66 -19.95 3.28
N ILE A 145 -12.35 -20.57 4.42
CA ILE A 145 -11.20 -20.21 5.26
C ILE A 145 -9.90 -20.31 4.45
N ASP A 146 -9.67 -21.42 3.76
CA ASP A 146 -8.46 -21.63 2.95
C ASP A 146 -8.30 -20.53 1.87
N LEU A 147 -9.38 -20.17 1.19
CA LEU A 147 -9.37 -19.10 0.19
C LEU A 147 -9.10 -17.74 0.82
N THR A 148 -9.64 -17.47 2.01
CA THR A 148 -9.42 -16.21 2.71
C THR A 148 -7.98 -16.03 3.16
N GLU A 149 -7.34 -17.09 3.64
CA GLU A 149 -5.93 -17.08 4.02
C GLU A 149 -5.04 -16.89 2.79
N ARG A 150 -5.28 -17.66 1.73
CA ARG A 150 -4.51 -17.59 0.48
C ARG A 150 -4.54 -16.21 -0.16
N PHE A 151 -5.72 -15.60 -0.22
CA PHE A 151 -5.92 -14.30 -0.88
C PHE A 151 -5.92 -13.11 0.07
N ARG A 152 -5.61 -13.34 1.36
CA ARG A 152 -5.54 -12.30 2.40
C ARG A 152 -6.80 -11.41 2.42
N CYS A 153 -7.97 -12.03 2.40
CA CYS A 153 -9.26 -11.35 2.32
C CYS A 153 -10.25 -11.84 3.37
N THR A 154 -11.42 -11.21 3.46
CA THR A 154 -12.48 -11.64 4.40
C THR A 154 -13.36 -12.73 3.79
N PRO A 155 -13.97 -13.61 4.60
CA PRO A 155 -14.95 -14.60 4.11
C PRO A 155 -16.08 -13.94 3.30
N SER A 156 -16.53 -12.75 3.71
CA SER A 156 -17.54 -11.98 2.99
C SER A 156 -17.13 -11.63 1.55
N ALA A 157 -15.84 -11.41 1.29
CA ALA A 157 -15.35 -11.10 -0.05
C ALA A 157 -15.44 -12.32 -0.99
N ILE A 158 -15.16 -13.52 -0.47
CA ILE A 158 -15.33 -14.78 -1.22
C ILE A 158 -16.81 -15.01 -1.53
N LEU A 159 -17.68 -14.83 -0.54
CA LEU A 159 -19.13 -14.95 -0.73
C LEU A 159 -19.68 -13.93 -1.72
N GLN A 160 -19.15 -12.70 -1.73
CA GLN A 160 -19.52 -11.68 -2.70
C GLN A 160 -19.14 -12.10 -4.12
N ASP A 161 -17.95 -12.66 -4.33
CA ASP A 161 -17.51 -13.16 -5.64
C ASP A 161 -18.40 -14.32 -6.13
N ILE A 162 -18.80 -15.23 -5.23
CA ILE A 162 -19.76 -16.31 -5.55
C ILE A 162 -21.12 -15.73 -5.95
N ASN A 163 -21.65 -14.78 -5.17
CA ASN A 163 -22.93 -14.14 -5.44
C ASN A 163 -22.91 -13.31 -6.73
N GLN A 164 -21.77 -12.73 -7.10
CA GLN A 164 -21.63 -12.01 -8.35
C GLN A 164 -21.84 -12.92 -9.57
N LEU A 165 -21.39 -14.17 -9.50
CA LEU A 165 -21.62 -15.17 -10.55
C LEU A 165 -23.09 -15.61 -10.66
N LYS A 166 -23.87 -15.45 -9.59
CA LYS A 166 -25.33 -15.63 -9.60
C LYS A 166 -26.07 -14.42 -10.20
N CYS A 167 -25.43 -13.26 -10.38
CA CYS A 167 -26.09 -12.11 -10.94
C CYS A 167 -26.38 -12.31 -12.45
N PRO A 168 -27.64 -12.27 -12.91
CA PRO A 168 -27.98 -12.48 -14.33
C PRO A 168 -27.28 -11.48 -15.26
N LYS A 169 -27.19 -10.21 -14.83
CA LYS A 169 -26.53 -9.14 -15.62
C LYS A 169 -25.04 -9.43 -15.79
N TYR A 170 -24.35 -9.80 -14.71
CA TYR A 170 -22.94 -10.16 -14.75
C TYR A 170 -22.72 -11.38 -15.66
N TRP A 171 -23.52 -12.42 -15.47
CA TRP A 171 -23.40 -13.66 -16.25
C TRP A 171 -23.61 -13.42 -17.74
N TYR A 172 -24.65 -12.65 -18.09
CA TYR A 172 -24.92 -12.32 -19.49
C TYR A 172 -23.74 -11.60 -20.13
N THR A 173 -23.23 -10.55 -19.50
CA THR A 173 -22.12 -9.74 -20.03
C THR A 173 -20.86 -10.57 -20.24
N HIS A 174 -20.50 -11.41 -19.27
CA HIS A 174 -19.22 -12.12 -19.28
C HIS A 174 -19.25 -13.49 -19.97
N HIS A 175 -20.41 -14.13 -20.10
CA HIS A 175 -20.51 -15.50 -20.64
C HIS A 175 -21.44 -15.66 -21.84
N ILE A 176 -22.32 -14.70 -22.13
CA ILE A 176 -23.34 -14.83 -23.20
C ILE A 176 -23.18 -13.77 -24.29
N ALA A 177 -23.00 -12.50 -23.94
CA ALA A 177 -23.05 -11.36 -24.85
C ALA A 177 -22.01 -11.42 -25.99
N GLY A 178 -20.79 -11.90 -25.70
CA GLY A 178 -19.72 -12.05 -26.68
C GLY A 178 -19.71 -13.36 -27.47
N ASN A 179 -20.64 -14.28 -27.20
CA ASN A 179 -20.69 -15.58 -27.89
C ASN A 179 -21.61 -15.49 -29.12
N HIS A 180 -21.11 -15.77 -30.32
CA HIS A 180 -21.95 -15.80 -31.54
C HIS A 180 -22.64 -17.16 -31.77
N SER A 181 -22.15 -18.23 -31.13
CA SER A 181 -22.71 -19.58 -31.27
C SER A 181 -23.91 -19.80 -30.34
N VAL A 182 -25.03 -20.23 -30.92
CA VAL A 182 -26.25 -20.63 -30.18
C VAL A 182 -25.95 -21.74 -29.17
N VAL A 183 -25.14 -22.74 -29.56
CA VAL A 183 -24.75 -23.86 -28.68
C VAL A 183 -23.95 -23.36 -27.47
N LYS A 184 -23.02 -22.42 -27.66
CA LYS A 184 -22.26 -21.83 -26.56
C LYS A 184 -23.15 -21.00 -25.63
N LYS A 185 -24.11 -20.24 -26.17
CA LYS A 185 -25.09 -19.49 -25.35
C LYS A 185 -25.97 -20.43 -24.53
N ALA A 186 -26.49 -21.50 -25.13
CA ALA A 186 -27.31 -22.50 -24.45
C ALA A 186 -26.51 -23.20 -23.34
N SER A 187 -25.26 -23.60 -23.60
CA SER A 187 -24.38 -24.18 -22.58
C SER A 187 -24.12 -23.21 -21.42
N ALA A 188 -23.89 -21.93 -21.71
CA ALA A 188 -23.70 -20.91 -20.68
C ALA A 188 -24.99 -20.69 -19.85
N ALA A 189 -26.17 -20.69 -20.47
CA ALA A 189 -27.43 -20.60 -19.75
C ALA A 189 -27.68 -21.82 -18.84
N LEU A 190 -27.37 -23.02 -19.31
CA LEU A 190 -27.46 -24.25 -18.50
C LEU A 190 -26.51 -24.22 -17.30
N LYS A 191 -25.26 -23.75 -17.50
CA LYS A 191 -24.31 -23.57 -16.39
C LYS A 191 -24.83 -22.57 -15.36
N PHE A 192 -25.41 -21.45 -15.81
CA PHE A 192 -26.01 -20.45 -14.94
C PHE A 192 -27.15 -21.01 -14.08
N ALA A 193 -28.07 -21.76 -14.71
CA ALA A 193 -29.17 -22.40 -14.02
C ALA A 193 -28.64 -23.39 -12.97
N ARG A 194 -27.61 -24.18 -13.31
CA ARG A 194 -26.99 -25.12 -12.37
C ARG A 194 -26.30 -24.43 -11.20
N ILE A 195 -25.65 -23.28 -11.42
CA ILE A 195 -25.05 -22.48 -10.35
C ILE A 195 -26.14 -22.04 -9.36
N HIS A 196 -27.30 -21.57 -9.83
CA HIS A 196 -28.44 -21.15 -8.99
C HIS A 196 -29.06 -22.27 -8.17
N LEU A 197 -29.00 -23.50 -8.67
CA LEU A 197 -29.49 -24.68 -7.96
C LEU A 197 -28.48 -25.21 -6.94
N THR A 198 -27.20 -24.89 -7.11
CA THR A 198 -26.11 -25.44 -6.27
C THR A 198 -25.77 -24.54 -5.08
N TYR A 199 -25.84 -23.22 -5.28
CA TYR A 199 -25.47 -22.19 -4.30
C TYR A 199 -26.55 -21.13 -4.22
#